data_AF-A0A7Y5SXC3-F1
#
_entry.id   AF-A0A7Y5SXC3-F1
#
_cell.length_a   1.000
_cell.length_b   1.000
_cell.length_c   1.000
_cell.angle_alpha   90.00
_cell.angle_beta   90.00
_cell.angle_gamma   90.00
#
_symmetry.space_group_name_H-M   'P 1'
#
loop_
_entity.id
_entity.type
_entity.pdbx_description
1 polymer ?
#
loop_
_entity_poly.entity_id
_entity_poly.type
_entity_poly.pdbx_seq_one_letter_code
_entity_poly.pdbx_strand_id
1 'polypeptide(L)'
;MKMKGVNPVEQHLEKAVVGLLLVVVLGVVAGAFLFGGSTVKVGRATDLPPGEAFVPVEAAARDLARKLATEAPELPQAPTLSLATRLGAGFGADQSIKGVHAAMGPAVKIAGMDSSKALAAALYSMPSVPAPGEVSVMSFRATIDPREVARNKALAALVPAQQPFDKAAVSIEARFDGTALRTALEHDPDGSGPIEPLPLGWWRDPLNMGQDLVQVLAVEVERETIRTADGTTPANPAKKVFSGMPGREHPFAMWQKEVKSAGDAGAMIEQVRYFAEEIQRPAYFATIAGPKWVPPSEAVDPTDAAARQRRVDALQRDLAGVDANLQRLRDMLAQAPAAGEPAGGRENEREGPR
;
A
#
# COMPACT_ATOMS: atom_id res chain seq x y z
N MET A 1 49.50 53.24 34.67
CA MET A 1 48.99 52.90 36.01
C MET A 1 49.59 51.55 36.41
N LYS A 2 50.48 51.53 37.42
CA LYS A 2 51.11 50.29 37.94
C LYS A 2 50.09 49.56 38.82
N MET A 3 49.58 48.42 38.38
CA MET A 3 48.76 47.56 39.24
C MET A 3 49.66 46.93 40.31
N LYS A 4 49.59 47.46 41.53
CA LYS A 4 50.22 46.88 42.73
C LYS A 4 49.35 45.72 43.21
N GLY A 5 49.95 44.53 43.38
CA GLY A 5 49.41 43.52 44.29
C GLY A 5 49.15 42.12 43.75
N VAL A 6 49.38 41.81 42.47
CA VAL A 6 49.23 40.43 41.98
C VAL A 6 50.58 39.71 42.14
N ASN A 7 50.56 38.59 42.86
CA ASN A 7 51.74 37.78 43.13
C ASN A 7 52.30 37.23 41.79
N PRO A 8 53.61 37.38 41.49
CA PRO A 8 54.18 36.93 40.21
C PRO A 8 53.92 35.44 39.92
N VAL A 9 53.73 34.59 40.94
CA VAL A 9 53.34 33.19 40.75
C VAL A 9 51.96 33.06 40.09
N GLU A 10 51.02 33.93 40.44
CA GLU A 10 49.65 33.93 39.94
C GLU A 10 49.59 34.42 38.47
N GLN A 11 50.48 35.35 38.09
CA GLN A 11 50.58 35.83 36.71
C GLN A 11 51.13 34.79 35.72
N HIS A 12 51.77 33.74 36.21
CA HIS A 12 52.36 32.69 35.39
C HIS A 12 51.68 31.33 35.53
N LEU A 13 50.77 31.15 36.51
CA LEU A 13 50.03 29.91 36.70
C LEU A 13 49.18 29.58 35.46
N GLU A 14 48.52 30.58 34.86
CA GLU A 14 47.75 30.40 33.62
C GLU A 14 48.62 29.86 32.48
N LYS A 15 49.83 30.39 32.30
CA LYS A 15 50.77 29.95 31.26
C LYS A 15 51.27 28.53 31.51
N ALA A 16 51.47 28.15 32.78
CA ALA A 16 51.85 26.79 33.15
C ALA A 16 50.72 25.78 32.87
N VAL A 17 49.47 26.16 33.18
CA VAL A 17 48.29 25.33 32.88
C VAL A 17 48.09 25.16 31.38
N VAL A 18 48.20 26.25 30.60
CA VAL A 18 48.11 26.19 29.13
C VAL A 18 49.24 25.35 28.54
N GLY A 19 50.47 25.49 29.04
CA GLY A 19 51.61 24.68 28.62
C GLY A 19 51.42 23.18 28.90
N LEU A 20 50.90 22.84 30.08
CA LEU A 20 50.59 21.45 30.43
C LEU A 20 49.50 20.87 29.53
N LEU A 21 48.45 21.63 29.24
CA LEU A 21 47.36 21.23 28.35
C LEU A 21 47.88 20.96 26.93
N LEU A 22 48.78 21.80 26.43
CA LEU A 22 49.41 21.61 25.12
C LEU A 22 50.22 20.30 25.06
N VAL A 23 50.98 19.99 26.11
CA VAL A 23 51.76 18.74 26.20
C VAL A 23 50.86 17.51 26.22
N VAL A 24 49.73 17.58 26.94
CA VAL A 24 48.74 16.48 26.96
C VAL A 24 48.12 16.28 25.58
N VAL A 25 47.72 17.35 24.89
CA VAL A 25 47.15 17.25 23.54
C VAL A 25 48.16 16.68 22.55
N LEU A 26 49.41 17.15 22.57
CA LEU A 26 50.49 16.59 21.76
C LEU A 26 50.74 15.12 22.06
N GLY A 27 50.69 14.72 23.34
CA GLY A 27 50.80 13.32 23.75
C GLY A 27 49.69 12.44 23.21
N VAL A 28 48.43 12.93 23.23
CA VAL A 28 47.28 12.20 22.66
C VAL A 28 47.39 12.10 21.14
N VAL A 29 47.77 13.16 20.44
CA VAL A 29 47.95 13.14 18.98
C VAL A 29 49.10 12.21 18.58
N ALA A 30 50.24 12.29 19.26
CA ALA A 30 51.36 11.38 19.01
C ALA A 30 50.98 9.93 19.34
N GLY A 31 50.23 9.69 20.41
CA GLY A 31 49.71 8.38 20.78
C GLY A 31 48.73 7.80 19.75
N ALA A 32 47.84 8.63 19.20
CA ALA A 32 46.91 8.22 18.15
C ALA A 32 47.65 7.80 16.86
N PHE A 33 48.74 8.48 16.51
CA PHE A 33 49.54 8.12 15.32
C PHE A 33 50.48 6.93 15.56
N LEU A 34 51.05 6.78 16.76
CA LEU A 34 52.02 5.70 17.05
C LEU A 34 51.36 4.37 17.42
N PHE A 35 50.18 4.39 18.04
CA PHE A 35 49.52 3.17 18.54
C PHE A 35 48.17 2.88 17.87
N GLY A 36 47.61 3.83 17.13
CA GLY A 36 46.29 3.73 16.51
C GLY A 36 46.35 3.42 15.02
N GLY A 37 47.12 2.41 14.60
CA GLY A 37 46.98 1.87 13.26
C GLY A 37 45.52 1.42 13.08
N SER A 38 44.74 2.16 12.29
CA SER A 38 43.32 1.89 12.10
C SER A 38 43.17 0.49 11.53
N THR A 39 42.77 -0.50 12.32
CA THR A 39 42.47 -1.84 11.83
C THR A 39 40.98 -1.95 11.55
N VAL A 40 40.64 -2.72 10.52
CA VAL A 40 39.26 -3.03 10.16
C VAL A 40 39.05 -4.51 10.40
N LYS A 41 38.06 -4.84 11.23
CA LYS A 41 37.69 -6.22 11.51
C LYS A 41 36.83 -6.76 10.37
N VAL A 42 37.38 -7.70 9.60
CA VAL A 42 36.65 -8.33 8.49
C VAL A 42 36.20 -9.74 8.92
N GLY A 43 34.90 -9.88 9.21
CA GLY A 43 34.30 -11.15 9.64
C GLY A 43 34.60 -11.50 11.11
N ARG A 44 34.91 -12.78 11.38
CA ARG A 44 34.99 -13.32 12.75
C ARG A 44 36.40 -13.39 13.35
N ALA A 45 37.50 -13.19 12.61
CA ALA A 45 38.79 -13.68 13.12
C ALA A 45 40.07 -12.84 12.87
N THR A 46 40.08 -11.68 12.23
CA THR A 46 41.35 -10.92 12.12
C THR A 46 41.14 -9.42 11.90
N ASP A 47 41.87 -8.63 12.67
CA ASP A 47 41.99 -7.19 12.49
C ASP A 47 43.06 -6.94 11.42
N LEU A 48 42.62 -6.47 10.24
CA LEU A 48 43.50 -6.25 9.09
C LEU A 48 43.65 -4.74 8.83
N PRO A 49 44.81 -4.28 8.33
CA PRO A 49 44.94 -2.91 7.86
C PRO A 49 43.96 -2.65 6.68
N PRO A 50 43.47 -1.41 6.48
CA PRO A 50 42.43 -1.08 5.50
C PRO A 50 42.79 -1.48 4.07
N GLY A 51 44.09 -1.47 3.73
CA GLY A 51 44.58 -1.90 2.42
C GLY A 51 44.43 -3.40 2.14
N GLU A 52 44.32 -4.23 3.18
CA GLU A 52 44.20 -5.69 3.07
C GLU A 52 42.77 -6.20 3.33
N ALA A 53 41.83 -5.31 3.65
CA ALA A 53 40.46 -5.67 4.00
C ALA A 53 39.72 -6.45 2.89
N PHE A 54 40.13 -6.28 1.62
CA PHE A 54 39.50 -6.91 0.46
C PHE A 54 40.09 -8.27 0.07
N VAL A 55 41.29 -8.61 0.53
CA VAL A 55 41.94 -9.90 0.25
C VAL A 55 41.06 -11.10 0.64
N PRO A 56 40.44 -11.16 1.83
CA PRO A 56 39.56 -12.28 2.20
C PRO A 56 38.26 -12.32 1.37
N VAL A 57 37.74 -11.17 0.97
CA VAL A 57 36.54 -11.08 0.12
C VAL A 57 36.83 -11.62 -1.27
N GLU A 58 37.98 -11.26 -1.84
CA GLU A 58 38.42 -11.77 -3.14
C GLU A 58 38.64 -13.29 -3.11
N ALA A 59 39.24 -13.82 -2.04
CA ALA A 59 39.40 -15.26 -1.86
C ALA A 59 38.05 -15.99 -1.77
N ALA A 60 37.08 -15.45 -1.03
CA ALA A 60 35.73 -16.02 -0.93
C ALA A 60 34.97 -15.96 -2.26
N ALA A 61 35.11 -14.87 -3.02
CA ALA A 61 34.50 -14.72 -4.34
C ALA A 61 35.08 -15.73 -5.34
N ARG A 62 36.42 -15.93 -5.35
CA ARG A 62 37.04 -16.97 -6.19
C ARG A 62 36.60 -18.37 -5.78
N ASP A 63 36.43 -18.64 -4.49
CA ASP A 63 35.94 -19.93 -4.02
C ASP A 63 34.49 -20.20 -4.45
N LEU A 64 33.63 -19.19 -4.37
CA LEU A 64 32.25 -19.26 -4.86
C LEU A 64 32.21 -19.44 -6.38
N ALA A 65 33.04 -18.71 -7.13
CA ALA A 65 33.15 -18.86 -8.58
C ALA A 65 33.59 -20.29 -8.98
N ARG A 66 34.52 -20.90 -8.23
CA ARG A 66 34.90 -22.31 -8.43
C ARG A 66 33.74 -23.26 -8.16
N LYS A 67 32.95 -23.03 -7.11
CA LYS A 67 31.76 -23.86 -6.79
C LYS A 67 30.68 -23.76 -7.87
N LEU A 68 30.51 -22.59 -8.48
CA LEU A 68 29.56 -22.37 -9.57
C LEU A 68 30.03 -22.95 -10.91
N ALA A 69 31.34 -23.05 -11.13
CA ALA A 69 31.92 -23.60 -12.36
C ALA A 69 31.97 -25.14 -12.39
N THR A 70 31.72 -25.83 -11.27
CA THR A 70 31.67 -27.30 -11.23
C THR A 70 30.33 -27.79 -11.79
N GLU A 71 30.35 -28.28 -13.03
CA GLU A 71 29.19 -28.64 -13.88
C GLU A 71 28.28 -29.78 -13.36
N ALA A 72 28.58 -30.38 -12.20
CA ALA A 72 27.74 -31.40 -11.58
C ALA A 72 28.00 -31.48 -10.08
N PRO A 73 27.30 -30.70 -9.23
CA PRO A 73 27.32 -30.95 -7.79
C PRO A 73 26.73 -32.35 -7.52
N GLU A 74 27.42 -33.17 -6.74
CA GLU A 74 26.84 -34.40 -6.20
C GLU A 74 25.66 -34.02 -5.31
N LEU A 75 24.45 -34.13 -5.86
CA LEU A 75 23.23 -33.93 -5.10
C LEU A 75 23.16 -35.04 -4.04
N PRO A 76 23.08 -34.70 -2.74
CA PRO A 76 22.85 -35.72 -1.73
C PRO A 76 21.58 -36.47 -2.11
N GLN A 77 21.65 -37.81 -2.17
CA GLN A 77 20.49 -38.64 -2.49
C GLN A 77 19.38 -38.29 -1.51
N ALA A 78 18.31 -37.69 -2.02
CA ALA A 78 17.17 -37.33 -1.21
C ALA A 78 16.63 -38.61 -0.55
N PRO A 79 16.45 -38.64 0.78
CA PRO A 79 15.84 -39.79 1.43
C PRO A 79 14.47 -40.01 0.80
N THR A 80 14.24 -41.20 0.27
CA THR A 80 12.96 -41.60 -0.33
C THR A 80 11.91 -41.75 0.78
N LEU A 81 11.40 -40.63 1.27
CA LEU A 81 10.26 -40.58 2.16
C LEU A 81 9.02 -40.85 1.30
N SER A 82 8.53 -42.08 1.33
CA SER A 82 7.29 -42.42 0.66
C SER A 82 6.14 -41.62 1.32
N LEU A 83 5.46 -40.80 0.52
CA LEU A 83 4.30 -40.01 0.96
C LEU A 83 3.21 -40.92 1.59
N ALA A 84 3.13 -42.18 1.16
CA ALA A 84 2.21 -43.18 1.71
C ALA A 84 2.46 -43.47 3.20
N THR A 85 3.72 -43.46 3.66
CA THR A 85 4.04 -43.75 5.07
C THR A 85 3.71 -42.56 5.98
N ARG A 86 3.86 -41.31 5.49
CA ARG A 86 3.46 -40.11 6.25
C ARG A 86 1.96 -39.87 6.22
N LEU A 87 1.28 -40.22 5.13
CA LEU A 87 -0.18 -40.13 5.05
C LEU A 87 -0.84 -41.18 5.96
N GLY A 88 -0.35 -42.43 5.96
CA GLY A 88 -0.89 -43.49 6.84
C GLY A 88 -0.78 -43.19 8.34
N ALA A 89 0.29 -42.48 8.77
CA ALA A 89 0.44 -42.06 10.16
C ALA A 89 -0.48 -40.89 10.56
N GLY A 90 -0.95 -40.08 9.59
CA GLY A 90 -1.85 -38.95 9.85
C GLY A 90 -3.33 -39.30 9.81
N PHE A 91 -3.73 -40.33 9.07
CA PHE A 91 -5.15 -40.73 8.92
C PHE A 91 -5.57 -41.93 9.78
N GLY A 92 -4.64 -42.63 10.43
CA GLY A 92 -4.94 -43.74 11.34
C GLY A 92 -5.37 -43.34 12.75
N ALA A 93 -5.28 -42.06 13.09
CA ALA A 93 -5.80 -41.52 14.34
C ALA A 93 -7.13 -40.82 14.07
N ASP A 94 -8.21 -41.54 14.33
CA ASP A 94 -9.56 -41.00 14.42
C ASP A 94 -9.65 -40.09 15.66
N GLN A 95 -9.07 -38.90 15.55
CA GLN A 95 -9.25 -37.80 16.50
C GLN A 95 -10.05 -36.70 15.80
N SER A 96 -11.27 -37.04 15.38
CA SER A 96 -12.31 -36.03 15.27
C SER A 96 -12.61 -35.53 16.69
N ILE A 97 -11.83 -34.55 17.13
CA ILE A 97 -12.12 -33.80 18.34
C ILE A 97 -13.37 -32.96 18.06
N LYS A 98 -14.54 -33.57 18.23
CA LYS A 98 -15.82 -32.86 18.30
C LYS A 98 -15.76 -31.90 19.48
N GLY A 99 -15.72 -30.60 19.18
CA GLY A 99 -15.96 -29.54 20.14
C GLY A 99 -15.01 -29.53 21.33
N VAL A 100 -13.70 -29.42 21.11
CA VAL A 100 -12.83 -28.89 22.16
C VAL A 100 -12.87 -27.38 22.07
N HIS A 101 -13.71 -26.78 22.91
CA HIS A 101 -13.34 -25.52 23.51
C HIS A 101 -12.01 -25.79 24.21
N ALA A 102 -10.91 -25.29 23.65
CA ALA A 102 -9.67 -25.23 24.39
C ALA A 102 -9.98 -24.34 25.60
N ALA A 103 -10.22 -24.97 26.76
CA ALA A 103 -10.11 -24.29 28.02
C ALA A 103 -8.65 -23.85 28.11
N MET A 104 -8.37 -22.63 27.64
CA MET A 104 -7.14 -21.95 27.98
C MET A 104 -7.07 -22.04 29.50
N GLY A 105 -6.07 -22.77 30.00
CA GLY A 105 -5.89 -22.95 31.44
C GLY A 105 -5.89 -21.59 32.16
N PRO A 106 -6.07 -21.59 33.49
CA PRO A 106 -6.08 -20.35 34.25
C PRO A 106 -4.86 -19.49 33.87
N ALA A 107 -5.11 -18.22 33.56
CA ALA A 107 -4.09 -17.29 33.08
C ALA A 107 -2.84 -17.38 33.96
N VAL A 108 -1.67 -17.56 33.32
CA VAL A 108 -0.38 -17.60 34.02
C VAL A 108 -0.21 -16.28 34.75
N LYS A 109 -0.32 -16.32 36.08
CA LYS A 109 -0.04 -15.18 36.95
C LYS A 109 1.47 -14.98 36.99
N ILE A 110 2.00 -14.19 36.07
CA ILE A 110 3.36 -13.66 36.20
C ILE A 110 3.29 -12.67 37.37
N ALA A 111 3.98 -12.98 38.47
CA ALA A 111 3.99 -12.17 39.67
C ALA A 111 4.37 -10.72 39.31
N GLY A 112 3.42 -9.80 39.47
CA GLY A 112 3.59 -8.37 39.18
C GLY A 112 2.71 -7.82 38.04
N MET A 113 2.09 -8.67 37.21
CA MET A 113 1.08 -8.25 36.23
C MET A 113 -0.27 -8.91 36.53
N ASP A 114 -1.19 -8.13 37.09
CA ASP A 114 -2.60 -8.54 37.24
C ASP A 114 -3.30 -8.46 35.87
N SER A 115 -2.97 -9.40 34.97
CA SER A 115 -3.61 -9.55 33.66
C SER A 115 -5.08 -9.99 33.76
N SER A 116 -5.56 -10.32 34.96
CA SER A 116 -6.91 -10.83 35.19
C SER A 116 -7.98 -9.75 35.35
N LYS A 117 -7.59 -8.46 35.47
CA LYS A 117 -8.53 -7.34 35.63
C LYS A 117 -8.67 -6.40 34.42
N ALA A 118 -7.77 -6.43 33.43
CA ALA A 118 -7.69 -5.35 32.44
C ALA A 118 -8.43 -5.62 31.11
N LEU A 119 -8.62 -6.87 30.68
CA LEU A 119 -9.19 -7.14 29.34
C LEU A 119 -10.72 -7.32 29.29
N ALA A 120 -11.38 -7.60 30.42
CA ALA A 120 -12.81 -7.93 30.43
C ALA A 120 -13.75 -6.72 30.49
N ALA A 121 -13.23 -5.51 30.73
CA ALA A 121 -14.04 -4.28 30.87
C ALA A 121 -13.50 -3.06 30.11
N ALA A 122 -12.34 -3.14 29.46
CA ALA A 122 -11.81 -2.06 28.65
C ALA A 122 -12.65 -1.92 27.36
N LEU A 123 -13.15 -0.71 27.11
CA LEU A 123 -13.78 -0.36 25.85
C LEU A 123 -12.67 0.14 24.91
N TYR A 124 -12.55 -0.46 23.74
CA TYR A 124 -11.59 0.00 22.73
C TYR A 124 -12.33 0.73 21.62
N SER A 125 -11.81 1.88 21.19
CA SER A 125 -12.31 2.54 19.98
C SER A 125 -11.61 1.97 18.76
N MET A 126 -12.38 1.56 17.76
CA MET A 126 -11.83 1.27 16.45
C MET A 126 -11.61 2.61 15.72
N PRO A 127 -10.36 2.99 15.39
CA PRO A 127 -10.11 4.25 14.72
C PRO A 127 -10.67 4.25 13.31
N SER A 128 -11.02 5.43 12.83
CA SER A 128 -11.40 5.61 11.43
C SER A 128 -10.16 5.42 10.55
N VAL A 129 -10.24 4.50 9.59
CA VAL A 129 -9.17 4.29 8.61
C VAL A 129 -9.11 5.53 7.71
N PRO A 130 -7.95 6.21 7.57
CA PRO A 130 -7.84 7.39 6.73
C PRO A 130 -8.18 7.04 5.28
N ALA A 131 -8.98 7.88 4.63
CA ALA A 131 -9.28 7.70 3.22
C ALA A 131 -8.01 7.91 2.37
N PRO A 132 -7.81 7.16 1.27
CA PRO A 132 -6.75 7.44 0.33
C PRO A 132 -6.85 8.86 -0.25
N GLY A 133 -5.71 9.54 -0.35
CA GLY A 133 -5.57 10.87 -0.96
C GLY A 133 -4.92 10.81 -2.34
N GLU A 134 -4.65 11.99 -2.92
CA GLU A 134 -3.89 12.15 -4.17
C GLU A 134 -4.37 11.25 -5.33
N VAL A 135 -5.70 11.21 -5.54
CA VAL A 135 -6.28 10.38 -6.60
C VAL A 135 -5.90 10.94 -7.98
N SER A 136 -5.15 10.16 -8.76
CA SER A 136 -4.79 10.43 -10.15
C SER A 136 -5.41 9.40 -11.08
N VAL A 137 -5.84 9.86 -12.26
CA VAL A 137 -6.53 9.02 -13.24
C VAL A 137 -5.93 9.24 -14.63
N MET A 138 -5.66 8.15 -15.33
CA MET A 138 -5.16 8.17 -16.70
C MET A 138 -6.02 7.24 -17.58
N SER A 139 -6.49 7.74 -18.72
CA SER A 139 -7.03 6.89 -19.77
C SER A 139 -5.88 6.29 -20.58
N PHE A 140 -5.97 4.98 -20.82
CA PHE A 140 -4.96 4.21 -21.51
C PHE A 140 -5.60 3.37 -22.60
N ARG A 141 -4.97 3.31 -23.78
CA ARG A 141 -5.42 2.44 -24.87
C ARG A 141 -4.23 1.74 -25.49
N ALA A 142 -4.28 0.43 -25.53
CA ALA A 142 -3.22 -0.41 -26.09
C ALA A 142 -3.78 -1.74 -26.60
N THR A 143 -2.96 -2.46 -27.36
CA THR A 143 -3.23 -3.83 -27.79
C THR A 143 -2.55 -4.78 -26.81
N ILE A 144 -3.35 -5.62 -26.15
CA ILE A 144 -2.88 -6.57 -25.14
C ILE A 144 -2.17 -7.75 -25.82
N ASP A 145 -1.09 -8.26 -25.21
CA ASP A 145 -0.38 -9.45 -25.68
C ASP A 145 -1.32 -10.67 -25.73
N PRO A 146 -1.44 -11.38 -26.87
CA PRO A 146 -2.21 -12.63 -26.96
C PRO A 146 -1.88 -13.66 -25.88
N ARG A 147 -0.65 -13.68 -25.35
CA ARG A 147 -0.23 -14.57 -24.26
C ARG A 147 -0.92 -14.24 -22.94
N GLU A 148 -1.19 -12.96 -22.66
CA GLU A 148 -1.98 -12.55 -21.49
C GLU A 148 -3.42 -13.05 -21.61
N VAL A 149 -4.04 -12.85 -22.78
CA VAL A 149 -5.41 -13.28 -23.04
C VAL A 149 -5.54 -14.82 -22.95
N ALA A 150 -4.55 -15.56 -23.45
CA ALA A 150 -4.52 -17.02 -23.36
C ALA A 150 -4.35 -17.53 -21.92
N ARG A 151 -3.55 -16.84 -21.10
CA ARG A 151 -3.33 -17.19 -19.68
C ARG A 151 -4.52 -16.81 -18.80
N ASN A 152 -5.29 -15.79 -19.20
CA ASN A 152 -6.30 -15.17 -18.36
C ASN A 152 -7.69 -15.16 -19.02
N LYS A 153 -8.52 -16.14 -18.66
CA LYS A 153 -9.87 -16.29 -19.20
C LYS A 153 -10.79 -15.11 -18.86
N ALA A 154 -10.61 -14.48 -17.70
CA ALA A 154 -11.41 -13.34 -17.29
C ALA A 154 -11.09 -12.10 -18.16
N LEU A 155 -9.84 -11.94 -18.56
CA LEU A 155 -9.41 -10.91 -19.50
C LEU A 155 -9.97 -11.14 -20.91
N ALA A 156 -10.06 -12.39 -21.37
CA ALA A 156 -10.63 -12.73 -22.68
C ALA A 156 -12.07 -12.22 -22.86
N ALA A 157 -12.86 -12.15 -21.78
CA ALA A 157 -14.22 -11.59 -21.80
C ALA A 157 -14.28 -10.06 -21.95
N LEU A 158 -13.14 -9.37 -21.81
CA LEU A 158 -13.05 -7.90 -21.80
C LEU A 158 -12.38 -7.33 -23.06
N VAL A 159 -11.83 -8.17 -23.91
CA VAL A 159 -11.17 -7.82 -25.18
C VAL A 159 -11.98 -8.33 -26.38
N PRO A 160 -11.75 -7.82 -27.60
CA PRO A 160 -12.35 -8.38 -28.81
C PRO A 160 -12.08 -9.89 -28.96
N ALA A 161 -13.01 -10.61 -29.60
CA ALA A 161 -12.88 -12.06 -29.80
C ALA A 161 -11.77 -12.45 -30.79
N GLN A 162 -11.35 -11.54 -31.67
CA GLN A 162 -10.30 -11.73 -32.67
C GLN A 162 -9.25 -10.63 -32.54
N GLN A 163 -8.03 -10.89 -32.99
CA GLN A 163 -6.94 -9.91 -32.95
C GLN A 163 -7.21 -8.75 -33.94
N PRO A 164 -6.77 -7.51 -33.62
CA PRO A 164 -6.00 -7.12 -32.43
C PRO A 164 -6.83 -7.03 -31.14
N PHE A 165 -6.26 -7.45 -30.01
CA PHE A 165 -6.90 -7.37 -28.68
C PHE A 165 -6.82 -5.95 -28.10
N ASP A 166 -7.44 -5.00 -28.79
CA ASP A 166 -7.45 -3.61 -28.38
C ASP A 166 -8.32 -3.39 -27.15
N LYS A 167 -7.75 -2.73 -26.13
CA LYS A 167 -8.45 -2.38 -24.91
C LYS A 167 -8.27 -0.92 -24.57
N ALA A 168 -9.40 -0.23 -24.37
CA ALA A 168 -9.43 1.03 -23.64
C ALA A 168 -9.60 0.72 -22.14
N ALA A 169 -8.76 1.30 -21.30
CA ALA A 169 -8.76 1.16 -19.87
C ALA A 169 -8.60 2.52 -19.19
N VAL A 170 -8.96 2.58 -17.92
CA VAL A 170 -8.73 3.72 -17.05
C VAL A 170 -7.90 3.19 -15.89
N SER A 171 -6.71 3.75 -15.73
CA SER A 171 -5.83 3.47 -14.59
C SER A 171 -6.08 4.53 -13.53
N ILE A 172 -6.21 4.07 -12.29
CA ILE A 172 -6.46 4.91 -11.12
C ILE A 172 -5.32 4.65 -10.14
N GLU A 173 -4.77 5.71 -9.61
CA GLU A 173 -3.76 5.68 -8.56
C GLU A 173 -4.26 6.53 -7.40
N ALA A 174 -4.05 6.07 -6.19
CA ALA A 174 -4.32 6.83 -4.98
C ALA A 174 -3.20 6.52 -3.98
N ARG A 175 -2.97 7.43 -3.03
CA ARG A 175 -1.98 7.24 -1.98
C ARG A 175 -2.65 7.04 -0.63
N PHE A 176 -2.20 6.02 0.08
CA PHE A 176 -2.64 5.73 1.43
C PHE A 176 -1.55 6.16 2.42
N ASP A 177 -1.90 7.00 3.39
CA ASP A 177 -0.97 7.45 4.42
C ASP A 177 -0.92 6.46 5.59
N GLY A 178 0.06 5.56 5.56
CA GLY A 178 0.30 4.61 6.65
C GLY A 178 0.70 5.28 7.97
N THR A 179 1.28 6.48 7.92
CA THR A 179 1.63 7.24 9.14
C THR A 179 0.40 7.82 9.81
N ALA A 180 -0.57 8.31 9.02
CA ALA A 180 -1.88 8.72 9.53
C ALA A 180 -2.64 7.53 10.14
N LEU A 181 -2.60 6.36 9.50
CA LEU A 181 -3.22 5.15 10.06
C LEU A 181 -2.56 4.75 11.39
N ARG A 182 -1.22 4.72 11.44
CA ARG A 182 -0.49 4.43 12.70
C ARG A 182 -0.87 5.41 13.79
N THR A 183 -0.89 6.71 13.48
CA THR A 183 -1.28 7.75 14.43
C THR A 183 -2.72 7.53 14.92
N ALA A 184 -3.63 7.15 14.03
CA ALA A 184 -5.01 6.84 14.39
C ALA A 184 -5.12 5.60 15.29
N LEU A 185 -4.29 4.56 15.10
CA LEU A 185 -4.22 3.37 15.95
C LEU A 185 -3.64 3.65 17.35
N GLU A 186 -2.72 4.60 17.45
CA GLU A 186 -2.07 5.02 18.70
C GLU A 186 -2.88 6.08 19.48
N HIS A 187 -3.80 6.77 18.81
CA HIS A 187 -4.55 7.86 19.41
C HIS A 187 -5.59 7.35 20.41
N ASP A 188 -5.48 7.86 21.64
CA ASP A 188 -6.51 7.72 22.66
C ASP A 188 -7.65 8.72 22.38
N PRO A 189 -8.88 8.25 22.10
CA PRO A 189 -9.99 9.12 21.72
C PRO A 189 -10.55 9.96 22.87
N ASP A 190 -10.40 9.53 24.13
CA ASP A 190 -10.97 10.22 25.30
C ASP A 190 -9.94 10.60 26.38
N GLY A 191 -8.68 10.19 26.19
CA GLY A 191 -7.49 10.63 26.91
C GLY A 191 -7.33 10.01 28.29
N SER A 192 -8.24 10.31 29.22
CA SER A 192 -8.26 9.67 30.55
C SER A 192 -9.62 9.06 30.86
N GLY A 193 -10.45 8.87 29.83
CA GLY A 193 -11.76 8.29 29.96
C GLY A 193 -11.70 6.76 29.99
N PRO A 194 -12.86 6.10 29.91
CA PRO A 194 -12.95 4.64 29.96
C PRO A 194 -12.57 3.96 28.64
N ILE A 195 -12.36 4.70 27.55
CA ILE A 195 -12.01 4.14 26.25
C ILE A 195 -10.49 4.18 26.06
N GLU A 196 -9.88 3.01 25.90
CA GLU A 196 -8.44 2.90 25.71
C GLU A 196 -8.08 2.83 24.20
N PRO A 197 -6.87 3.26 23.81
CA PRO A 197 -6.34 3.02 22.47
C PRO A 197 -6.17 1.51 22.22
N LEU A 198 -6.08 1.14 20.93
CA LEU A 198 -5.89 -0.26 20.57
C LEU A 198 -4.56 -0.80 21.12
N PRO A 199 -4.57 -1.95 21.83
CA PRO A 199 -3.36 -2.52 22.40
C PRO A 199 -2.29 -2.73 21.31
N LEU A 200 -1.07 -2.26 21.57
CA LEU A 200 0.03 -2.34 20.59
C LEU A 200 0.25 -3.76 20.07
N GLY A 201 0.11 -4.78 20.93
CA GLY A 201 0.29 -6.19 20.54
C GLY A 201 -0.80 -6.74 19.61
N TRP A 202 -1.87 -6.01 19.33
CA TRP A 202 -2.91 -6.44 18.38
C TRP A 202 -2.57 -6.08 16.94
N TRP A 203 -1.73 -5.05 16.73
CA TRP A 203 -1.43 -4.53 15.40
C TRP A 203 0.06 -4.33 15.14
N ARG A 204 0.92 -4.53 16.15
CA ARG A 204 2.37 -4.67 16.02
C ARG A 204 2.83 -6.04 16.49
N ASP A 205 3.85 -6.58 15.83
CA ASP A 205 4.50 -7.80 16.27
C ASP A 205 5.32 -7.54 17.55
N PRO A 206 4.99 -8.18 18.69
CA PRO A 206 5.73 -8.00 19.94
C PRO A 206 7.15 -8.61 19.88
N LEU A 207 7.39 -9.57 19.00
CA LEU A 207 8.69 -10.23 18.81
C LEU A 207 9.58 -9.49 17.83
N ASN A 208 8.99 -8.72 16.92
CA ASN A 208 9.68 -7.98 15.88
C ASN A 208 9.22 -6.53 15.86
N MET A 209 9.83 -5.69 16.70
CA MET A 209 9.44 -4.27 16.92
C MET A 209 9.43 -3.36 15.67
N GLY A 210 9.79 -3.88 14.49
CA GLY A 210 9.70 -3.19 13.20
C GLY A 210 8.59 -3.70 12.27
N GLN A 211 7.84 -4.75 12.62
CA GLN A 211 6.81 -5.31 11.74
C GLN A 211 5.41 -4.98 12.26
N ASP A 212 4.67 -4.20 11.47
CA ASP A 212 3.25 -3.98 11.68
C ASP A 212 2.47 -5.20 11.13
N LEU A 213 1.47 -5.67 11.89
CA LEU A 213 0.55 -6.75 11.49
C LEU A 213 -0.58 -6.25 10.58
N VAL A 214 -0.55 -4.96 10.23
CA VAL A 214 -1.53 -4.32 9.37
C VAL A 214 -1.07 -4.42 7.92
N GLN A 215 -1.93 -4.93 7.04
CA GLN A 215 -1.66 -5.07 5.61
C GLN A 215 -2.89 -4.67 4.78
N VAL A 216 -2.66 -4.20 3.56
CA VAL A 216 -3.71 -3.95 2.58
C VAL A 216 -4.10 -5.30 1.96
N LEU A 217 -5.35 -5.73 2.19
CA LEU A 217 -5.85 -7.02 1.69
C LEU A 217 -6.35 -6.96 0.24
N ALA A 218 -6.98 -5.84 -0.12
CA ALA A 218 -7.49 -5.58 -1.46
C ALA A 218 -7.69 -4.09 -1.68
N VAL A 219 -7.72 -3.72 -2.96
CA VAL A 219 -8.15 -2.41 -3.42
C VAL A 219 -9.38 -2.61 -4.29
N GLU A 220 -10.46 -1.93 -3.92
CA GLU A 220 -11.70 -1.93 -4.68
C GLU A 220 -11.99 -0.51 -5.17
N VAL A 221 -12.51 -0.41 -6.39
CA VAL A 221 -12.90 0.86 -6.99
C VAL A 221 -14.39 0.84 -7.22
N GLU A 222 -15.09 1.79 -6.61
CA GLU A 222 -16.48 2.03 -6.92
C GLU A 222 -16.60 3.05 -8.06
N ARG A 223 -17.28 2.64 -9.14
CA ARG A 223 -17.62 3.52 -10.25
C ARG A 223 -19.09 3.86 -10.21
N GLU A 224 -19.38 5.15 -10.14
CA GLU A 224 -20.73 5.69 -10.24
C GLU A 224 -21.00 6.24 -11.65
N THR A 225 -22.13 5.86 -12.24
CA THR A 225 -22.53 6.36 -13.56
C THR A 225 -23.37 7.63 -13.39
N ILE A 226 -22.74 8.79 -13.61
CA ILE A 226 -23.40 10.11 -13.49
C ILE A 226 -24.27 10.41 -14.73
N ARG A 227 -23.84 9.97 -15.92
CA ARG A 227 -24.62 10.10 -17.16
C ARG A 227 -24.53 8.84 -17.99
N THR A 228 -25.64 8.51 -18.66
CA THR A 228 -25.72 7.43 -19.64
C THR A 228 -25.07 7.84 -20.96
N ALA A 229 -24.87 6.87 -21.86
CA ALA A 229 -24.37 7.13 -23.20
C ALA A 229 -25.28 8.08 -24.02
N ASP A 230 -26.58 8.11 -23.67
CA ASP A 230 -27.58 8.97 -24.31
C ASP A 230 -27.62 10.39 -23.70
N GLY A 231 -26.70 10.70 -22.77
CA GLY A 231 -26.57 12.00 -22.15
C GLY A 231 -27.56 12.27 -21.00
N THR A 232 -28.38 11.29 -20.63
CA THR A 232 -29.34 11.42 -19.52
C THR A 232 -28.69 11.13 -18.18
N THR A 233 -29.06 11.89 -17.14
CA THR A 233 -28.70 11.60 -15.75
C THR A 233 -29.65 10.53 -15.21
N PRO A 234 -29.16 9.34 -14.80
CA PRO A 234 -30.01 8.30 -14.24
C PRO A 234 -30.56 8.73 -12.88
N ALA A 235 -31.85 8.48 -12.64
CA ALA A 235 -32.50 8.82 -11.36
C ALA A 235 -31.86 8.12 -10.16
N ASN A 236 -31.31 6.91 -10.39
CA ASN A 236 -30.52 6.16 -9.44
C ASN A 236 -29.17 5.83 -10.09
N PRO A 237 -28.08 6.54 -9.73
CA PRO A 237 -26.76 6.29 -10.28
C PRO A 237 -26.34 4.84 -10.05
N ALA A 238 -26.05 4.13 -11.13
CA ALA A 238 -25.59 2.75 -11.03
C ALA A 238 -24.15 2.76 -10.49
N LYS A 239 -23.99 2.25 -9.27
CA LYS A 239 -22.71 2.00 -8.62
C LYS A 239 -22.25 0.58 -8.98
N LYS A 240 -21.04 0.48 -9.51
CA LYS A 240 -20.40 -0.79 -9.82
C LYS A 240 -19.05 -0.85 -9.12
N VAL A 241 -18.90 -1.83 -8.24
CA VAL A 241 -17.62 -2.13 -7.59
C VAL A 241 -16.78 -3.00 -8.51
N PHE A 242 -15.53 -2.62 -8.69
CA PHE A 242 -14.51 -3.38 -9.39
C PHE A 242 -13.47 -3.84 -8.36
N SER A 243 -13.39 -5.15 -8.17
CA SER A 243 -12.38 -5.80 -7.34
C SER A 243 -11.19 -6.21 -8.21
N GLY A 244 -10.02 -5.61 -7.95
CA GLY A 244 -8.74 -5.97 -8.60
C GLY A 244 -8.71 -6.01 -10.12
N MET A 245 -7.56 -6.43 -10.68
CA MET A 245 -7.45 -6.70 -12.11
C MET A 245 -7.96 -8.11 -12.46
N PRO A 246 -8.71 -8.27 -13.56
CA PRO A 246 -9.21 -9.56 -14.00
C PRO A 246 -8.12 -10.62 -14.08
N GLY A 247 -8.39 -11.80 -13.51
CA GLY A 247 -7.54 -13.00 -13.50
C GLY A 247 -6.19 -12.86 -12.81
N ARG A 248 -6.05 -11.86 -11.93
CA ARG A 248 -5.10 -11.92 -10.82
C ARG A 248 -5.77 -12.58 -9.63
N GLU A 249 -4.96 -13.10 -8.71
CA GLU A 249 -5.48 -13.61 -7.44
C GLU A 249 -6.13 -12.45 -6.66
N HIS A 250 -7.17 -12.78 -5.90
CA HIS A 250 -7.85 -11.82 -5.02
C HIS A 250 -7.54 -12.20 -3.57
N PRO A 251 -6.53 -11.58 -2.94
CA PRO A 251 -6.12 -11.96 -1.59
C PRO A 251 -7.22 -11.78 -0.56
N PHE A 252 -8.16 -10.86 -0.78
CA PHE A 252 -9.36 -10.73 0.04
C PHE A 252 -10.30 -11.94 -0.05
N ALA A 253 -10.47 -12.55 -1.22
CA ALA A 253 -11.26 -13.78 -1.35
C ALA A 253 -10.57 -14.97 -0.66
N MET A 254 -9.24 -15.05 -0.75
CA MET A 254 -8.44 -16.03 0.00
C MET A 254 -8.58 -15.81 1.51
N TRP A 255 -8.46 -14.55 1.96
CA TRP A 255 -8.63 -14.16 3.36
C TRP A 255 -10.00 -14.60 3.90
N GLN A 256 -11.10 -14.29 3.21
CA GLN A 256 -12.44 -14.70 3.62
C GLN A 256 -12.61 -16.22 3.69
N LYS A 257 -11.91 -16.95 2.83
CA LYS A 257 -11.97 -18.40 2.79
C LYS A 257 -11.16 -19.04 3.91
N GLU A 258 -9.96 -18.55 4.18
CA GLU A 258 -8.95 -19.21 5.03
C GLU A 258 -8.93 -18.68 6.46
N VAL A 259 -9.24 -17.40 6.68
CA VAL A 259 -9.27 -16.79 8.02
C VAL A 259 -10.64 -16.97 8.64
N LYS A 260 -10.79 -17.94 9.54
CA LYS A 260 -12.03 -18.20 10.30
C LYS A 260 -11.96 -17.71 11.73
N SER A 261 -10.75 -17.53 12.24
CA SER A 261 -10.46 -17.08 13.58
C SER A 261 -9.24 -16.16 13.61
N ALA A 262 -9.03 -15.46 14.73
CA ALA A 262 -7.84 -14.63 14.93
C ALA A 262 -6.52 -15.42 14.85
N GLY A 263 -6.55 -16.73 15.18
CA GLY A 263 -5.37 -17.60 15.08
C GLY A 263 -4.92 -17.85 13.64
N ASP A 264 -5.84 -17.82 12.67
CA ASP A 264 -5.55 -18.05 11.26
C ASP A 264 -4.96 -16.81 10.57
N ALA A 265 -5.24 -15.62 11.13
CA ALA A 265 -4.86 -14.34 10.53
C ALA A 265 -3.34 -14.17 10.42
N GLY A 266 -2.56 -14.63 11.40
CA GLY A 266 -1.10 -14.46 11.39
C GLY A 266 -0.42 -15.12 10.18
N ALA A 267 -0.79 -16.37 9.88
CA ALA A 267 -0.27 -17.08 8.70
C ALA A 267 -0.71 -16.43 7.39
N MET A 268 -1.97 -15.97 7.32
CA MET A 268 -2.49 -15.32 6.12
C MET A 268 -1.87 -13.93 5.89
N ILE A 269 -1.54 -13.18 6.95
CA ILE A 269 -0.87 -11.88 6.84
C ILE A 269 0.49 -12.02 6.16
N GLU A 270 1.27 -13.07 6.48
CA GLU A 270 2.55 -13.33 5.81
C GLU A 270 2.37 -13.69 4.33
N GLN A 271 1.32 -14.44 3.99
CA GLN A 271 0.98 -14.71 2.59
C GLN A 271 0.56 -13.44 1.85
N VAL A 272 -0.29 -12.60 2.45
CA VAL A 272 -0.67 -11.29 1.88
C VAL A 272 0.55 -10.40 1.68
N ARG A 273 1.51 -10.43 2.62
CA ARG A 273 2.75 -9.66 2.53
C ARG A 273 3.57 -10.05 1.30
N TYR A 274 3.57 -11.33 0.92
CA TYR A 274 4.21 -11.78 -0.33
C TYR A 274 3.56 -11.17 -1.58
N PHE A 275 2.25 -10.92 -1.55
CA PHE A 275 1.50 -10.28 -2.63
C PHE A 275 1.33 -8.76 -2.47
N ALA A 276 1.97 -8.14 -1.47
CA ALA A 276 1.70 -6.74 -1.12
C ALA A 276 1.95 -5.79 -2.30
N GLU A 277 3.03 -5.98 -3.05
CA GLU A 277 3.34 -5.17 -4.23
C GLU A 277 2.30 -5.38 -5.35
N GLU A 278 1.84 -6.61 -5.56
CA GLU A 278 0.81 -6.91 -6.55
C GLU A 278 -0.56 -6.34 -6.16
N ILE A 279 -0.91 -6.32 -4.87
CA ILE A 279 -2.15 -5.74 -4.37
C ILE A 279 -2.11 -4.21 -4.46
N GLN A 280 -1.03 -3.59 -4.00
CA GLN A 280 -0.92 -2.14 -3.85
C GLN A 280 -0.54 -1.44 -5.15
N ARG A 281 0.28 -2.09 -5.99
CA ARG A 281 0.85 -1.53 -7.22
C ARG A 281 0.80 -2.56 -8.35
N PRO A 282 -0.39 -3.06 -8.72
CA PRO A 282 -0.52 -4.04 -9.79
C PRO A 282 0.00 -3.46 -11.10
N ALA A 283 0.94 -4.18 -11.73
CA ALA A 283 1.37 -3.84 -13.08
C ALA A 283 0.20 -3.97 -14.07
N TYR A 284 0.15 -3.13 -15.09
CA TYR A 284 -0.80 -3.34 -16.19
C TYR A 284 -0.47 -4.62 -16.98
N PHE A 285 -1.43 -5.12 -17.77
CA PHE A 285 -1.19 -6.27 -18.65
C PHE A 285 -0.08 -5.98 -19.65
N ALA A 286 0.65 -7.02 -20.06
CA ALA A 286 1.64 -6.89 -21.13
C ALA A 286 0.94 -6.45 -22.44
N THR A 287 1.53 -5.46 -23.12
CA THR A 287 1.01 -4.90 -24.37
C THR A 287 2.00 -5.13 -25.51
N ILE A 288 1.50 -5.38 -26.71
CA ILE A 288 2.32 -5.55 -27.93
C ILE A 288 2.35 -4.29 -28.81
N ALA A 289 1.35 -3.41 -28.66
CA ALA A 289 1.26 -2.15 -29.37
C ALA A 289 0.56 -1.08 -28.51
N GLY A 290 0.91 0.18 -28.76
CA GLY A 290 0.44 1.32 -27.98
C GLY A 290 1.52 1.94 -27.09
N PRO A 291 1.22 3.05 -26.39
CA PRO A 291 2.15 3.63 -25.44
C PRO A 291 2.46 2.64 -24.31
N LYS A 292 3.68 2.70 -23.77
CA LYS A 292 4.03 1.92 -22.58
C LYS A 292 3.18 2.42 -21.41
N TRP A 293 2.57 1.49 -20.67
CA TRP A 293 1.86 1.85 -19.46
C TRP A 293 2.85 2.38 -18.41
N VAL A 294 2.49 3.51 -17.80
CA VAL A 294 3.17 4.10 -16.65
C VAL A 294 2.11 4.42 -15.59
N PRO A 295 2.49 4.51 -14.31
CA PRO A 295 1.57 4.95 -13.25
C PRO A 295 0.91 6.30 -13.59
N PRO A 296 -0.37 6.50 -13.25
CA PRO A 296 -1.05 7.77 -13.46
C PRO A 296 -0.31 9.00 -12.90
N SER A 297 0.41 8.87 -11.78
CA SER A 297 1.23 9.97 -11.24
C SER A 297 2.42 10.34 -12.11
N GLU A 298 2.97 9.41 -12.89
CA GLU A 298 4.07 9.65 -13.84
C GLU A 298 3.57 10.17 -15.20
N ALA A 299 2.35 9.80 -15.60
CA ALA A 299 1.75 10.23 -16.86
C ALA A 299 1.27 11.68 -16.85
N VAL A 300 1.02 12.24 -15.66
CA VAL A 300 0.52 13.59 -15.49
C VAL A 300 1.72 14.51 -15.30
N ASP A 301 1.98 15.39 -16.27
CA ASP A 301 2.92 16.49 -16.05
C ASP A 301 2.42 17.35 -14.86
N PRO A 302 3.17 17.45 -13.75
CA PRO A 302 2.73 18.16 -12.55
C PRO A 302 2.51 19.65 -12.81
N THR A 303 3.14 20.23 -13.84
CA THR A 303 2.93 21.63 -14.23
C THR A 303 1.54 21.89 -14.79
N ASP A 304 0.86 20.85 -15.28
CA ASP A 304 -0.47 20.92 -15.88
C ASP A 304 -1.62 20.63 -14.90
N ALA A 305 -1.33 20.15 -13.67
CA ALA A 305 -2.37 19.72 -12.74
C ALA A 305 -3.38 20.84 -12.41
N ALA A 306 -2.89 22.05 -12.12
CA ALA A 306 -3.72 23.21 -11.86
C ALA A 306 -4.54 23.66 -13.08
N ALA A 307 -3.97 23.52 -14.29
CA ALA A 307 -4.69 23.83 -15.54
C ALA A 307 -5.81 22.83 -15.80
N ARG A 308 -5.57 21.53 -15.55
CA ARG A 308 -6.59 20.48 -15.67
C ARG A 308 -7.71 20.66 -14.66
N GLN A 309 -7.39 20.95 -13.40
CA GLN A 309 -8.43 21.18 -12.39
C GLN A 309 -9.35 22.34 -12.79
N ARG A 310 -8.79 23.47 -13.20
CA ARG A 310 -9.58 24.60 -13.74
C ARG A 310 -10.45 24.21 -14.92
N ARG A 311 -9.98 23.31 -15.79
CA ARG A 311 -10.74 22.80 -16.93
C ARG A 311 -11.86 21.85 -16.49
N VAL A 312 -11.63 20.99 -15.50
CA VAL A 312 -12.66 20.13 -14.90
C VAL A 312 -13.74 21.00 -14.26
N ASP A 313 -13.37 22.00 -13.47
CA ASP A 313 -14.31 22.92 -12.82
C ASP A 313 -15.10 23.74 -13.86
N ALA A 314 -14.48 24.10 -14.99
CA ALA A 314 -15.17 24.74 -16.11
C ALA A 314 -16.19 23.78 -16.75
N LEU A 315 -15.79 22.55 -17.07
CA LEU A 315 -16.66 21.54 -17.66
C LEU A 315 -17.84 21.17 -16.74
N GLN A 316 -17.61 21.10 -15.42
CA GLN A 316 -18.68 20.86 -14.45
C GLN A 316 -19.70 22.00 -14.43
N ARG A 317 -19.24 23.27 -14.49
CA ARG A 317 -20.13 24.43 -14.60
C ARG A 317 -20.89 24.45 -15.91
N ASP A 318 -20.23 24.14 -17.02
CA ASP A 318 -20.86 24.06 -18.34
C ASP A 318 -21.93 22.95 -18.37
N LEU A 319 -21.64 21.78 -17.80
CA LEU A 319 -22.61 20.68 -17.64
C LEU A 319 -23.84 21.11 -16.83
N ALA A 320 -23.63 21.77 -15.69
CA ALA A 320 -24.73 22.29 -14.87
C ALA A 320 -25.56 23.33 -15.65
N GLY A 321 -24.92 24.18 -16.46
CA GLY A 321 -25.60 25.14 -17.32
C GLY A 321 -26.44 24.48 -18.41
N VAL A 322 -25.92 23.44 -19.06
CA VAL A 322 -26.66 22.64 -20.06
C VAL A 322 -27.85 21.95 -19.42
N ASP A 323 -27.70 21.40 -18.21
CA ASP A 323 -28.80 20.75 -17.49
C ASP A 323 -29.91 21.73 -17.12
N ALA A 324 -29.56 22.91 -16.64
CA ALA A 324 -30.53 23.97 -16.38
C ALA A 324 -31.29 24.40 -17.66
N ASN A 325 -30.60 24.45 -18.80
CA ASN A 325 -31.22 24.80 -20.07
C ASN A 325 -32.14 23.68 -20.59
N LEU A 326 -31.72 22.41 -20.49
CA LEU A 326 -32.56 21.26 -20.83
C LEU A 326 -33.82 21.21 -19.96
N GLN A 327 -33.69 21.50 -18.66
CA GLN A 327 -34.84 21.56 -17.77
C GLN A 327 -35.81 22.67 -18.17
N ARG A 328 -35.30 23.88 -18.46
CA ARG A 328 -36.11 24.99 -18.95
C ARG A 328 -36.85 24.65 -20.25
N LEU A 329 -36.17 24.01 -21.21
CA LEU A 329 -36.80 23.59 -22.47
C LEU A 329 -37.87 22.53 -22.26
N ARG A 330 -37.67 21.59 -21.33
CA ARG A 330 -38.70 20.61 -20.94
C ARG A 330 -39.91 21.30 -20.30
N ASP A 331 -39.69 22.26 -19.42
CA ASP A 331 -40.77 23.02 -18.78
C ASP A 331 -41.55 23.84 -19.82
N MET A 332 -40.86 24.48 -20.79
CA MET A 332 -41.51 25.18 -21.90
C MET A 332 -42.31 24.24 -22.80
N LEU A 333 -41.79 23.04 -23.10
CA LEU A 333 -42.50 22.03 -23.89
C LEU A 333 -43.75 21.52 -23.17
N ALA A 334 -43.69 21.34 -21.84
CA ALA A 334 -44.82 20.91 -21.03
C ALA A 334 -45.91 21.98 -20.89
N GLN A 335 -45.53 23.27 -20.93
CA GLN A 335 -46.45 24.41 -20.90
C GLN A 335 -46.95 24.83 -22.29
N ALA A 336 -46.30 24.36 -23.37
CA ALA A 336 -46.75 24.66 -24.72
C ALA A 336 -48.16 24.10 -24.90
N PRO A 337 -49.15 24.92 -25.32
CA PRO A 337 -50.49 24.43 -25.59
C PRO A 337 -50.38 23.30 -26.61
N ALA A 338 -51.03 22.16 -26.32
CA ALA A 338 -51.07 21.02 -27.24
C ALA A 338 -51.40 21.57 -28.63
N ALA A 339 -50.52 21.32 -29.61
CA ALA A 339 -50.70 21.78 -30.97
C ALA A 339 -52.13 21.41 -31.38
N GLY A 340 -52.99 22.41 -31.40
CA GLY A 340 -54.42 22.20 -31.27
C GLY A 340 -54.93 21.33 -32.40
N GLU A 341 -55.97 20.55 -32.09
CA GLU A 341 -57.00 20.24 -33.08
C GLU A 341 -57.15 21.41 -34.04
N PRO A 342 -57.10 21.14 -35.36
CA PRO A 342 -57.19 22.20 -36.35
C PRO A 342 -58.44 23.00 -36.04
N ALA A 343 -58.26 24.27 -35.67
CA ALA A 343 -59.34 25.21 -35.45
C ALA A 343 -60.23 25.13 -36.69
N GLY A 344 -61.40 24.50 -36.52
CA GLY A 344 -62.32 24.20 -37.60
C GLY A 344 -62.50 25.44 -38.45
N GLY A 345 -62.12 25.30 -39.73
CA GLY A 345 -62.34 26.34 -40.71
C GLY A 345 -63.81 26.72 -40.65
N ARG A 346 -64.09 27.93 -40.15
CA ARG A 346 -65.31 28.63 -40.50
C ARG A 346 -65.17 28.95 -41.98
N GLU A 347 -65.67 28.04 -42.83
CA GLU A 347 -66.13 28.38 -44.16
C GLU A 347 -67.08 29.57 -44.00
N ASN A 348 -66.58 30.76 -44.32
CA ASN A 348 -67.43 31.92 -44.51
C ASN A 348 -68.20 31.70 -45.80
N GLU A 349 -69.35 31.04 -45.67
CA GLU A 349 -70.46 31.06 -46.61
C GLU A 349 -70.88 32.52 -46.84
N ARG A 350 -70.34 33.14 -47.89
CA ARG A 350 -70.83 34.40 -48.44
C ARG A 350 -71.93 34.07 -49.43
N GLU A 351 -73.15 33.87 -48.92
CA GLU A 351 -74.36 33.98 -49.73
C GLU A 351 -74.55 35.44 -50.13
N GLY A 352 -74.48 35.73 -51.43
CA GLY A 352 -74.96 36.98 -52.01
C GLY A 352 -76.40 36.81 -52.51
N PRO A 353 -77.34 37.72 -52.21
CA PRO A 353 -78.69 37.68 -52.75
C PRO A 353 -78.75 38.24 -54.18
N ARG A 354 -79.82 37.78 -54.86
CA ARG A 354 -80.24 38.00 -56.25
C ARG A 354 -80.13 39.43 -56.80
#